data_AF-I3NM16-F1
#
_entry.id   AF-I3NM16-F1
#
_cell.length_a   1.000
_cell.length_b   1.000
_cell.length_c   1.000
_cell.angle_alpha   90.00
_cell.angle_beta   90.00
_cell.angle_gamma   90.00
#
_symmetry.space_group_name_H-M   'P 1'
#
loop_
_entity.id
_entity.type
_entity.pdbx_description
1 polymer ?
#
loop_
_entity_poly.entity_id
_entity_poly.type
_entity_poly.pdbx_seq_one_letter_code
_entity_poly.pdbx_strand_id
1 'polypeptide(L)'
;MECVIGVVGRDFAVVAADTSAVQSILVHKTDEDKIMLLDSHKLMGASGEPGDRNPYSVNIILAGFDKDAGASMYYIDYIATLHKIDKGAFGYGSYFCLSLMDKLYRPDMTVEEAVDLVDKCIKEIRLRLVVAPQNFAIKIVDKDGARDYARREIGGDSPATATATIATTA
;
A
#
# COMPACT_ATOMS: atom_id res chain seq x y z
N MET A 1 -0.89 -2.07 -14.48
CA MET A 1 -1.45 -0.79 -13.99
C MET A 1 -1.66 -0.93 -12.49
N GLU A 2 -0.78 -0.32 -11.73
CA GLU A 2 -0.57 -0.66 -10.31
C GLU A 2 -1.34 0.30 -9.42
N CYS A 3 -1.72 -0.12 -8.23
CA CYS A 3 -2.39 0.68 -7.22
C CYS A 3 -1.55 0.64 -5.95
N VAL A 4 -1.11 1.81 -5.49
CA VAL A 4 -0.42 1.97 -4.21
C VAL A 4 -1.21 2.96 -3.38
N ILE A 5 -1.45 2.63 -2.12
CA ILE A 5 -2.27 3.36 -1.17
C ILE A 5 -1.44 3.60 0.09
N GLY A 6 -1.52 4.78 0.67
CA GLY A 6 -0.85 5.14 1.91
C GLY A 6 -1.77 5.90 2.86
N VAL A 7 -1.69 5.57 4.15
CA VAL A 7 -2.39 6.25 5.24
C VAL A 7 -1.46 6.37 6.46
N VAL A 8 -1.34 7.57 7.02
CA VAL A 8 -0.63 7.85 8.27
C VAL A 8 -1.65 7.83 9.40
N GLY A 9 -1.42 7.02 10.43
CA GLY A 9 -2.18 7.05 11.67
C GLY A 9 -1.47 7.84 12.75
N ARG A 10 -1.88 7.64 14.00
CA ARG A 10 -1.33 8.40 15.14
C ARG A 10 0.19 8.25 15.31
N ASP A 11 0.67 7.00 15.34
CA ASP A 11 2.09 6.65 15.62
C ASP A 11 2.64 5.63 14.61
N PHE A 12 2.00 5.52 13.44
CA PHE A 12 2.36 4.54 12.41
C PHE A 12 1.97 5.05 11.02
N ALA A 13 2.49 4.40 9.99
CA ALA A 13 2.01 4.55 8.63
C ALA A 13 1.79 3.18 7.98
N VAL A 14 0.70 3.05 7.24
CA VAL A 14 0.35 1.86 6.46
C VAL A 14 0.51 2.16 4.99
N VAL A 15 1.12 1.23 4.27
CA VAL A 15 1.16 1.23 2.80
C VAL A 15 0.58 -0.09 2.31
N ALA A 16 -0.32 0.00 1.34
CA ALA A 16 -0.89 -1.14 0.65
C ALA A 16 -0.62 -1.02 -0.84
N ALA A 17 -0.24 -2.12 -1.48
CA ALA A 17 0.01 -2.16 -2.91
C ALA A 17 -0.63 -3.41 -3.50
N ASP A 18 -1.12 -3.31 -4.73
CA ASP A 18 -1.52 -4.48 -5.47
C ASP A 18 -0.33 -5.40 -5.76
N THR A 19 -0.61 -6.69 -5.94
CA THR A 19 0.46 -7.68 -6.17
C THR A 19 0.45 -8.26 -7.58
N SER A 20 -0.28 -7.65 -8.53
CA SER A 20 -0.33 -8.16 -9.90
C SER A 20 0.73 -7.53 -10.80
N ALA A 21 1.47 -8.36 -11.53
CA ALA A 21 2.32 -7.92 -12.62
C ALA A 21 1.55 -8.14 -13.94
N VAL A 22 1.08 -7.06 -14.56
CA VAL A 22 0.19 -7.11 -15.73
C VAL A 22 0.79 -6.35 -16.89
N GLN A 23 0.89 -7.00 -18.06
CA GLN A 23 1.24 -6.36 -19.32
C GLN A 23 0.09 -6.56 -20.32
N SER A 24 -0.48 -5.45 -20.79
CA SER A 24 -1.70 -5.46 -21.60
C SER A 24 -2.85 -6.20 -20.88
N ILE A 25 -3.39 -7.28 -21.44
CA ILE A 25 -4.46 -8.10 -20.85
C ILE A 25 -3.91 -9.31 -20.07
N LEU A 26 -2.59 -9.55 -20.15
CA LEU A 26 -1.96 -10.73 -19.57
C LEU A 26 -1.50 -10.43 -18.15
N VAL A 27 -1.95 -11.25 -17.22
CA VAL A 27 -1.45 -11.27 -15.84
C VAL A 27 -0.28 -12.25 -15.79
N HIS A 28 0.94 -11.73 -15.64
CA HIS A 28 2.15 -12.55 -15.56
C HIS A 28 2.31 -13.18 -14.17
N LYS A 29 1.98 -12.42 -13.13
CA LYS A 29 2.04 -12.84 -11.72
C LYS A 29 0.96 -12.16 -10.89
N THR A 30 0.63 -12.74 -9.75
CA THR A 30 -0.37 -12.25 -8.79
C THR A 30 0.18 -12.09 -7.37
N ASP A 31 1.49 -12.29 -7.19
CA ASP A 31 2.20 -12.34 -5.92
C ASP A 31 3.42 -11.40 -5.86
N GLU A 32 3.54 -10.45 -6.80
CA GLU A 32 4.64 -9.48 -6.84
C GLU A 32 4.55 -8.51 -5.65
N ASP A 33 5.60 -8.43 -4.84
CA ASP A 33 5.66 -7.47 -3.72
C ASP A 33 6.24 -6.14 -4.19
N LYS A 34 5.38 -5.12 -4.23
CA LYS A 34 5.72 -3.77 -4.68
C LYS A 34 6.04 -2.82 -3.53
N ILE A 35 6.09 -3.34 -2.30
CA ILE A 35 6.43 -2.56 -1.10
C ILE A 35 7.80 -2.99 -0.59
N MET A 36 8.81 -2.20 -0.90
CA MET A 36 10.20 -2.45 -0.53
C MET A 36 10.49 -1.94 0.87
N LEU A 37 11.25 -2.70 1.67
CA LEU A 37 11.84 -2.23 2.92
C LEU A 37 13.15 -1.50 2.57
N LEU A 38 13.22 -0.20 2.82
CA LEU A 38 14.44 0.59 2.56
C LEU A 38 15.42 0.50 3.72
N ASP A 39 14.89 0.55 4.94
CA ASP A 39 15.62 0.32 6.19
C ASP A 39 14.67 -0.24 7.27
N SER A 40 15.17 -0.35 8.51
CA SER A 40 14.39 -0.87 9.65
C SER A 40 13.08 -0.11 9.95
N HIS A 41 12.95 1.15 9.54
CA HIS A 41 11.83 2.04 9.84
C HIS A 41 11.39 2.87 8.63
N LYS A 42 11.65 2.37 7.40
CA LYS A 42 11.24 3.02 6.14
C LYS A 42 10.82 1.99 5.12
N LEU A 43 9.67 2.23 4.52
CA LEU A 43 9.11 1.40 3.46
C LEU A 43 8.70 2.26 2.26
N MET A 44 8.77 1.66 1.08
CA MET A 44 8.54 2.32 -0.20
C MET A 44 7.55 1.48 -1.02
N GLY A 45 6.35 2.01 -1.24
CA GLY A 45 5.42 1.48 -2.22
C GLY A 45 5.68 2.13 -3.58
N ALA A 46 5.95 1.33 -4.60
CA ALA A 46 6.24 1.81 -5.95
C ALA A 46 5.10 1.48 -6.94
N SER A 47 4.84 2.41 -7.85
CA SER A 47 3.89 2.25 -8.96
C SER A 47 4.50 2.78 -10.26
N GLY A 48 4.65 1.95 -11.28
CA GLY A 48 5.26 2.36 -12.55
C GLY A 48 5.43 1.23 -13.54
N GLU A 49 6.26 1.45 -14.56
CA GLU A 49 6.64 0.41 -15.51
C GLU A 49 7.87 -0.37 -14.98
N PRO A 50 7.79 -1.71 -14.88
CA PRO A 50 8.93 -2.52 -14.45
C PRO A 50 10.11 -2.42 -15.43
N GLY A 51 11.32 -2.19 -14.89
CA GLY A 51 12.55 -2.24 -15.69
C GLY A 51 12.77 -1.02 -16.60
N ASP A 52 12.11 0.10 -16.32
CA ASP A 52 12.31 1.37 -17.01
C ASP A 52 13.80 1.76 -17.12
N ARG A 53 14.18 2.34 -18.26
CA ARG A 53 15.57 2.71 -18.57
C ARG A 53 15.82 4.22 -18.63
N ASN A 54 14.94 4.99 -19.26
CA ASN A 54 14.99 6.45 -19.33
C ASN A 54 13.79 7.02 -20.13
N PRO A 55 13.03 8.00 -19.63
CA PRO A 55 12.94 8.44 -18.24
C PRO A 55 12.29 7.36 -17.35
N TYR A 56 12.56 7.40 -16.03
CA TYR A 56 11.93 6.49 -15.07
C TYR A 56 10.49 6.94 -14.79
N SER A 57 9.50 6.15 -15.21
CA SER A 57 8.07 6.44 -15.02
C SER A 57 7.56 5.81 -13.72
N VAL A 58 8.19 6.17 -12.61
CA VAL A 58 7.94 5.56 -11.29
C VAL A 58 7.38 6.58 -10.31
N ASN A 59 6.24 6.24 -9.71
CA ASN A 59 5.62 6.94 -8.61
C ASN A 59 5.89 6.20 -7.30
N ILE A 60 6.06 6.93 -6.21
CA ILE A 60 6.52 6.41 -4.93
C ILE A 60 5.68 6.99 -3.78
N ILE A 61 5.13 6.11 -2.94
CA ILE A 61 4.75 6.44 -1.57
C ILE A 61 5.86 5.97 -0.65
N LEU A 62 6.56 6.91 -0.04
CA LEU A 62 7.58 6.66 0.96
C LEU A 62 6.97 6.88 2.34
N ALA A 63 6.99 5.87 3.20
CA ALA A 63 6.53 5.99 4.58
C ALA A 63 7.64 5.59 5.54
N GLY A 64 7.71 6.26 6.68
CA GLY A 64 8.72 5.95 7.70
C GLY A 64 8.33 6.43 9.09
N PHE A 65 9.08 5.95 10.07
CA PHE A 65 8.96 6.36 11.46
C PHE A 65 10.32 6.84 11.98
N ASP A 66 10.39 8.09 12.42
CA ASP A 66 11.57 8.65 13.08
C ASP A 66 11.24 8.99 14.53
N LYS A 67 12.17 8.74 15.46
CA LYS A 67 11.93 8.94 16.91
C LYS A 67 11.54 10.38 17.26
N ASP A 68 12.11 11.35 16.56
CA ASP A 68 11.88 12.78 16.83
C ASP A 68 10.70 13.34 16.05
N ALA A 69 10.37 12.79 14.87
CA ALA A 69 9.35 13.31 13.97
C ALA A 69 8.04 12.50 13.95
N GLY A 70 8.06 11.29 14.51
CA GLY A 70 6.94 10.34 14.46
C GLY A 70 6.79 9.66 13.10
N ALA A 71 5.59 9.13 12.85
CA ALA A 71 5.23 8.56 11.56
C ALA A 71 5.07 9.67 10.52
N SER A 72 5.61 9.44 9.32
CA SER A 72 5.48 10.37 8.21
C SER A 72 5.39 9.66 6.87
N MET A 73 4.76 10.32 5.91
CA MET A 73 4.60 9.83 4.55
C MET A 73 4.86 10.93 3.52
N TYR A 74 5.50 10.54 2.43
CA TYR A 74 5.88 11.40 1.32
C TYR A 74 5.37 10.79 0.02
N TYR A 75 4.71 11.62 -0.76
CA TYR A 75 4.27 11.36 -2.12
C TYR A 75 5.31 11.91 -3.08
N ILE A 76 5.84 11.07 -3.96
CA ILE A 76 6.82 11.45 -4.98
C ILE A 76 6.34 10.91 -6.32
N ASP A 77 6.02 11.77 -7.27
CA ASP A 77 5.63 11.34 -8.61
C ASP A 77 6.83 11.15 -9.55
N TYR A 78 6.57 10.61 -10.74
CA TYR A 78 7.59 10.34 -11.75
C TYR A 78 8.29 11.57 -12.34
N ILE A 79 7.83 12.79 -12.01
CA ILE A 79 8.50 14.06 -12.38
C ILE A 79 9.21 14.71 -11.17
N ALA A 80 9.41 13.95 -10.10
CA ALA A 80 10.07 14.35 -8.86
C ALA A 80 9.33 15.44 -8.05
N THR A 81 8.01 15.56 -8.21
CA THR A 81 7.19 16.38 -7.33
C THR A 81 7.08 15.70 -5.96
N LEU A 82 7.54 16.36 -4.91
CA LEU A 82 7.54 15.82 -3.54
C LEU A 82 6.57 16.57 -2.63
N HIS A 83 5.66 15.83 -1.99
CA HIS A 83 4.74 16.35 -0.98
C HIS A 83 4.74 15.48 0.26
N LYS A 84 4.84 16.11 1.44
CA LYS A 84 4.50 15.42 2.70
C LYS A 84 2.97 15.34 2.79
N ILE A 85 2.45 14.14 2.99
CA ILE A 85 1.01 13.86 2.99
C ILE A 85 0.65 12.93 4.15
N ASP A 86 -0.60 12.97 4.59
CA ASP A 86 -1.11 12.02 5.58
C ASP A 86 -1.86 10.85 4.96
N LYS A 87 -2.35 11.03 3.73
CA LYS A 87 -3.06 10.01 2.96
C LYS A 87 -2.85 10.25 1.47
N GLY A 88 -2.70 9.18 0.72
CA GLY A 88 -2.44 9.29 -0.71
C GLY A 88 -2.59 7.96 -1.43
N ALA A 89 -2.70 8.05 -2.74
CA ALA A 89 -2.72 6.87 -3.60
C ALA A 89 -2.14 7.20 -4.98
N PHE A 90 -1.54 6.21 -5.61
CA PHE A 90 -1.12 6.23 -7.01
C PHE A 90 -1.87 5.20 -7.84
N GLY A 91 -1.78 5.37 -9.16
CA GLY A 91 -2.45 4.55 -10.12
C GLY A 91 -3.93 4.88 -10.27
N TYR A 92 -4.62 4.12 -11.09
CA TYR A 92 -6.02 4.40 -11.41
C TYR A 92 -6.97 4.10 -10.25
N GLY A 93 -6.55 3.25 -9.31
CA GLY A 93 -7.29 3.04 -8.07
C GLY A 93 -7.42 4.32 -7.24
N SER A 94 -6.48 5.27 -7.36
CA SER A 94 -6.48 6.52 -6.60
C SER A 94 -7.76 7.36 -6.81
N TYR A 95 -8.32 7.37 -8.03
CA TYR A 95 -9.56 8.09 -8.34
C TYR A 95 -10.75 7.65 -7.48
N PHE A 96 -10.74 6.40 -7.01
CA PHE A 96 -11.76 5.88 -6.09
C PHE A 96 -11.35 6.11 -4.63
N CYS A 97 -10.08 5.83 -4.30
CA CYS A 97 -9.58 5.87 -2.92
C CYS A 97 -9.55 7.28 -2.32
N LEU A 98 -9.12 8.29 -3.08
CA LEU A 98 -8.94 9.65 -2.55
C LEU A 98 -10.26 10.22 -1.99
N SER A 99 -11.38 9.98 -2.70
CA SER A 99 -12.70 10.41 -2.23
C SER A 99 -13.14 9.76 -0.91
N LEU A 100 -12.81 8.48 -0.71
CA LEU A 100 -13.06 7.78 0.55
C LEU A 100 -12.16 8.30 1.66
N MET A 101 -10.88 8.49 1.36
CA MET A 101 -9.92 9.05 2.30
C MET A 101 -10.32 10.47 2.72
N ASP A 102 -10.85 11.30 1.82
CA ASP A 102 -11.34 12.65 2.18
C ASP A 102 -12.49 12.61 3.18
N LYS A 103 -13.34 11.59 3.07
CA LYS A 103 -14.52 11.45 3.94
C LYS A 103 -14.23 10.75 5.27
N LEU A 104 -13.38 9.73 5.26
CA LEU A 104 -13.29 8.77 6.36
C LEU A 104 -12.02 8.93 7.22
N TYR A 105 -10.97 9.53 6.67
CA TYR A 105 -9.69 9.69 7.34
C TYR A 105 -9.79 10.57 8.59
N ARG A 106 -9.03 10.21 9.63
CA ARG A 106 -8.76 11.05 10.80
C ARG A 106 -7.30 10.88 11.23
N PRO A 107 -6.64 11.94 11.72
CA PRO A 107 -5.23 11.88 12.10
C PRO A 107 -4.94 11.01 13.34
N ASP A 108 -5.95 10.72 14.15
CA ASP A 108 -5.83 9.97 15.39
C ASP A 108 -6.24 8.49 15.26
N MET A 109 -6.35 7.98 14.02
CA MET A 109 -6.75 6.60 13.73
C MET A 109 -5.86 5.57 14.42
N THR A 110 -6.47 4.48 14.91
CA THR A 110 -5.74 3.27 15.29
C THR A 110 -5.33 2.47 14.05
N VAL A 111 -4.44 1.49 14.23
CA VAL A 111 -4.00 0.61 13.13
C VAL A 111 -5.19 -0.09 12.48
N GLU A 112 -6.13 -0.55 13.29
CA GLU A 112 -7.33 -1.25 12.84
C GLU A 112 -8.23 -0.32 12.01
N GLU A 113 -8.41 0.93 12.42
CA GLU A 113 -9.22 1.92 11.70
C GLU A 113 -8.58 2.32 10.36
N ALA A 114 -7.25 2.50 10.35
CA ALA A 114 -6.52 2.80 9.13
C ALA A 114 -6.55 1.63 8.13
N VAL A 115 -6.41 0.40 8.62
CA VAL A 115 -6.52 -0.81 7.80
C VAL A 115 -7.94 -0.99 7.27
N ASP A 116 -8.97 -0.73 8.07
CA ASP A 116 -10.36 -0.75 7.61
C ASP A 116 -10.63 0.31 6.53
N LEU A 117 -10.02 1.50 6.63
CA LEU A 117 -10.04 2.50 5.55
C LEU A 117 -9.37 1.97 4.27
N VAL A 118 -8.21 1.33 4.39
CA VAL A 118 -7.53 0.67 3.27
C VAL A 118 -8.39 -0.44 2.67
N ASP A 119 -9.06 -1.25 3.49
CA ASP A 119 -9.95 -2.33 3.04
C ASP A 119 -11.16 -1.79 2.27
N LYS A 120 -11.74 -0.67 2.72
CA LYS A 120 -12.79 0.05 1.96
C LYS A 120 -12.27 0.55 0.61
N CYS A 121 -11.03 1.06 0.57
CA CYS A 121 -10.40 1.48 -0.68
C CYS A 121 -10.19 0.30 -1.64
N ILE A 122 -9.68 -0.82 -1.16
CA ILE A 122 -9.51 -2.07 -1.93
C ILE A 122 -10.85 -2.56 -2.47
N LYS A 123 -11.91 -2.51 -1.66
CA LYS A 123 -13.26 -2.89 -2.07
C LYS A 123 -13.79 -2.03 -3.22
N GLU A 124 -13.64 -0.70 -3.14
CA GLU A 124 -14.07 0.18 -4.24
C GLU A 124 -13.24 -0.02 -5.51
N ILE A 125 -11.93 -0.27 -5.40
CA ILE A 125 -11.09 -0.63 -6.55
C ILE A 125 -11.62 -1.90 -7.21
N ARG A 126 -11.84 -2.97 -6.43
CA ARG A 126 -12.37 -4.26 -6.93
C ARG A 126 -13.73 -4.12 -7.59
N LEU A 127 -14.57 -3.21 -7.09
CA LEU A 127 -15.93 -3.01 -7.60
C LEU A 127 -15.98 -2.20 -8.91
N ARG A 128 -15.13 -1.19 -9.05
CA ARG A 128 -15.29 -0.16 -10.10
C ARG A 128 -14.20 -0.16 -11.16
N LEU A 129 -13.01 -0.68 -10.87
CA LEU A 129 -11.91 -0.69 -11.83
C LEU A 129 -12.08 -1.87 -12.80
N VAL A 130 -12.18 -1.60 -14.10
CA VAL A 130 -12.44 -2.62 -15.15
C VAL A 130 -11.39 -3.73 -15.16
N VAL A 131 -10.14 -3.39 -14.86
CA VAL A 131 -9.02 -4.34 -14.72
C VAL A 131 -8.52 -4.28 -13.27
N ALA A 132 -9.42 -4.56 -12.32
CA ALA A 132 -9.10 -4.46 -10.92
C ALA A 132 -8.02 -5.49 -10.51
N PRO A 133 -6.95 -5.07 -9.82
CA PRO A 133 -6.05 -6.01 -9.19
C PRO A 133 -6.81 -6.82 -8.13
N GLN A 134 -6.49 -8.11 -8.07
CA GLN A 134 -7.22 -9.03 -7.22
C GLN A 134 -6.66 -9.05 -5.79
N ASN A 135 -5.34 -8.96 -5.66
CA ASN A 135 -4.62 -9.17 -4.42
C ASN A 135 -3.86 -7.91 -3.99
N PHE A 136 -3.76 -7.70 -2.68
CA PHE A 136 -3.04 -6.58 -2.09
C PHE A 136 -2.15 -7.07 -0.94
N ALA A 137 -0.94 -6.55 -0.89
CA ALA A 137 -0.06 -6.64 0.27
C ALA A 137 -0.20 -5.36 1.10
N ILE A 138 -0.21 -5.50 2.42
CA ILE A 138 -0.30 -4.39 3.39
C ILE A 138 0.91 -4.50 4.31
N LYS A 139 1.68 -3.43 4.40
CA LYS A 139 2.82 -3.29 5.32
C LYS A 139 2.62 -2.08 6.21
N ILE A 140 3.21 -2.15 7.40
CA ILE A 140 3.15 -1.10 8.41
C ILE A 140 4.55 -0.70 8.83
N VAL A 141 4.72 0.57 9.17
CA VAL A 141 5.90 1.09 9.84
C VAL A 141 5.48 1.90 11.06
N ASP A 142 6.09 1.61 12.19
CA ASP A 142 5.91 2.29 13.47
C ASP A 142 7.25 2.27 14.23
N LYS A 143 7.22 2.63 15.52
CA LYS A 143 8.39 2.62 16.41
C LYS A 143 9.09 1.26 16.57
N ASP A 144 8.40 0.17 16.24
CA ASP A 144 8.91 -1.20 16.35
C ASP A 144 9.52 -1.67 15.02
N GLY A 145 9.36 -0.87 13.96
CA GLY A 145 9.98 -1.05 12.65
C GLY A 145 9.00 -1.37 11.54
N ALA A 146 9.53 -1.40 10.31
CA ALA A 146 8.80 -1.72 9.10
C ALA A 146 8.64 -3.24 8.94
N ARG A 147 7.41 -3.71 8.73
CA ARG A 147 7.06 -5.15 8.65
C ARG A 147 5.82 -5.42 7.82
N ASP A 148 5.69 -6.67 7.39
CA ASP A 148 4.45 -7.17 6.80
C ASP A 148 3.32 -7.13 7.84
N TYR A 149 2.15 -6.65 7.42
CA TYR A 149 0.99 -6.55 8.29
C TYR A 149 -0.08 -7.57 7.90
N ALA A 150 -0.51 -7.55 6.63
CA ALA A 150 -1.52 -8.48 6.14
C ALA A 150 -1.49 -8.60 4.61
N ARG A 151 -2.21 -9.60 4.09
CA ARG A 151 -2.54 -9.70 2.65
C ARG A 151 -4.06 -9.76 2.49
N ARG A 152 -4.55 -9.32 1.33
CA ARG A 152 -5.94 -9.47 0.89
C ARG A 152 -5.94 -10.20 -0.43
N GLU A 153 -6.66 -11.32 -0.51
CA GLU A 153 -6.74 -12.14 -1.71
C GLU A 153 -8.19 -12.37 -2.10
N ILE A 154 -8.49 -12.47 -3.39
CA ILE A 154 -9.83 -12.82 -3.85
C ILE A 154 -10.03 -14.34 -3.69
N GLY A 155 -10.93 -14.72 -2.78
CA GLY A 155 -11.21 -16.11 -2.39
C GLY A 155 -10.84 -16.46 -0.94
N GLY A 156 -10.14 -15.56 -0.24
CA GLY A 156 -9.66 -15.78 1.14
C GLY A 156 -10.51 -15.17 2.26
N ASP A 157 -11.52 -14.34 1.95
CA ASP A 157 -12.43 -13.74 2.96
C ASP A 157 -13.53 -14.71 3.44
N SER A 158 -13.23 -16.01 3.45
CA SER A 158 -13.99 -17.00 4.21
C SER A 158 -13.38 -17.05 5.62
N PRO A 159 -14.17 -17.06 6.72
CA PRO A 159 -13.67 -16.97 8.10
C PRO A 159 -12.83 -18.17 8.59
N ALA A 160 -12.20 -18.95 7.70
CA ALA A 160 -11.53 -20.22 7.99
C ALA A 160 -9.99 -20.16 8.07
N THR A 161 -9.33 -19.05 7.73
CA THR A 161 -7.84 -19.00 7.67
C THR A 161 -7.19 -18.25 8.83
N ALA A 162 -7.90 -18.06 9.95
CA ALA A 162 -7.36 -17.46 11.16
C ALA A 162 -6.51 -18.42 12.02
N THR A 163 -6.02 -19.53 11.47
CA THR A 163 -5.15 -20.46 12.21
C THR A 163 -4.09 -21.08 11.31
N ALA A 164 -2.86 -21.10 11.82
CA ALA A 164 -1.66 -21.76 11.33
C ALA A 164 -0.80 -21.00 10.29
N THR A 165 0.07 -20.11 10.77
CA THR A 165 1.52 -20.30 10.56
C THR A 165 2.29 -19.68 11.72
N ILE A 166 2.47 -20.45 12.78
CA ILE A 166 3.43 -20.15 13.85
C ILE A 166 4.72 -20.88 13.47
N ALA A 167 5.80 -20.10 13.31
CA ALA A 167 7.21 -20.44 13.38
C ALA A 167 7.66 -21.89 13.05
N THR A 168 8.57 -22.01 12.08
CA THR A 168 9.66 -22.99 12.21
C THR A 168 10.94 -22.38 11.65
N THR A 169 11.76 -21.87 12.56
CA THR A 169 13.20 -21.71 12.39
C THR A 169 13.87 -23.07 12.43
N ALA A 170 14.75 -23.34 11.47
CA ALA A 170 15.84 -24.30 11.56
C ALA A 170 17.09 -23.62 10.98
#